data_AF-A0A1M6J6F2-F1
#
_entry.id   AF-A0A1M6J6F2-F1
#
_cell.length_a   1.000
_cell.length_b   1.000
_cell.length_c   1.000
_cell.angle_alpha   90.00
_cell.angle_beta   90.00
_cell.angle_gamma   90.00
#
_symmetry.space_group_name_H-M   'P 1'
#
loop_
_entity.id
_entity.type
_entity.pdbx_description
1 polymer ?
#
loop_
_entity_poly.entity_id
_entity_poly.type
_entity_poly.pdbx_seq_one_letter_code
_entity_poly.pdbx_strand_id
1 'polypeptide(L)'
;MLNKATLAALLLIVAGIIHNYSFMCRKLAPGELKAVYPTTAVGKLILDLSWVGFAAVGLFLTFALSLPLGVLATVMYFLLQPPLARLLGFKGLTDYVKHIDRKKP
;
A
#
# COMPACT_ATOMS: atom_id res chain seq x y z
N MET A 1 -3.28 -3.90 -26.56
CA MET A 1 -3.09 -5.00 -25.60
C MET A 1 -2.09 -4.55 -24.54
N LEU A 2 -2.43 -4.68 -23.26
CA LEU A 2 -1.51 -4.36 -22.17
C LEU A 2 -0.47 -5.49 -22.08
N ASN A 3 0.83 -5.17 -22.15
CA ASN A 3 1.87 -6.20 -22.04
C ASN A 3 2.01 -6.67 -20.58
N LYS A 4 2.54 -7.88 -20.37
CA LYS A 4 2.66 -8.50 -19.04
C LYS A 4 3.47 -7.65 -18.05
N ALA A 5 4.50 -6.93 -18.52
CA ALA A 5 5.34 -6.08 -17.68
C ALA A 5 4.58 -4.84 -17.19
N THR A 6 3.82 -4.18 -18.07
CA THR A 6 2.98 -3.03 -17.72
C THR A 6 1.86 -3.45 -16.76
N LEU A 7 1.23 -4.61 -17.00
CA LEU A 7 0.24 -5.15 -16.08
C LEU A 7 0.86 -5.43 -14.70
N ALA A 8 2.04 -6.07 -14.66
CA ALA A 8 2.74 -6.35 -13.41
C ALA A 8 3.05 -5.05 -12.64
N ALA A 9 3.57 -4.03 -13.32
CA ALA A 9 3.87 -2.74 -12.71
C ALA A 9 2.61 -2.07 -12.15
N LEU A 10 1.50 -2.05 -12.90
CA LEU A 10 0.24 -1.48 -12.44
C LEU A 10 -0.29 -2.20 -11.20
N LEU A 11 -0.27 -3.54 -11.20
CA LEU A 11 -0.72 -4.35 -10.06
C LEU A 11 0.14 -4.06 -8.81
N LEU A 12 1.46 -3.98 -8.95
CA LEU A 12 2.37 -3.68 -7.85
C LEU A 12 2.19 -2.26 -7.30
N ILE A 13 1.98 -1.27 -8.18
CA ILE A 13 1.72 0.12 -7.79
C ILE A 13 0.40 0.20 -7.02
N VAL A 14 -0.68 -0.39 -7.55
CA VAL A 14 -1.99 -0.40 -6.89
C VAL A 14 -1.92 -1.14 -5.56
N ALA A 15 -1.23 -2.28 -5.52
CA ALA A 15 -0.99 -3.01 -4.28
C ALA A 15 -0.25 -2.16 -3.24
N GLY A 16 0.78 -1.41 -3.65
CA GLY A 16 1.52 -0.51 -2.74
C GLY A 16 0.65 0.62 -2.21
N ILE A 17 -0.16 1.24 -3.07
CA ILE A 17 -1.11 2.28 -2.65
C ILE A 17 -2.08 1.73 -1.61
N ILE A 18 -2.71 0.58 -1.88
CA ILE A 18 -3.69 -0.02 -0.97
C ILE A 18 -3.02 -0.46 0.34
N HIS A 19 -1.85 -1.11 0.26
CA HIS A 19 -1.10 -1.56 1.42
C HIS A 19 -0.73 -0.38 2.33
N ASN A 20 -0.10 0.66 1.78
CA ASN A 20 0.32 1.80 2.59
C ASN A 20 -0.88 2.61 3.10
N TYR A 21 -1.96 2.74 2.30
CA TYR A 21 -3.19 3.39 2.77
C TYR A 21 -3.81 2.62 3.94
N SER A 22 -3.96 1.30 3.82
CA SER A 22 -4.48 0.43 4.88
C SER A 22 -3.61 0.54 6.15
N PHE A 23 -2.29 0.45 5.99
CA PHE A 23 -1.34 0.57 7.09
C PHE A 23 -1.45 1.92 7.80
N MET A 24 -1.52 3.01 7.03
CA MET A 24 -1.56 4.34 7.61
C MET A 24 -2.89 4.62 8.33
N CYS A 25 -4.01 4.19 7.76
CA CYS A 25 -5.33 4.33 8.37
C CYS A 25 -5.45 3.53 9.68
N ARG A 26 -4.83 2.34 9.78
CA ARG A 26 -4.86 1.51 11.00
C ARG A 26 -4.17 2.12 12.20
N LYS A 27 -3.19 3.01 11.98
CA LYS A 27 -2.46 3.69 13.06
C LYS A 27 -3.17 4.94 13.58
N LEU A 28 -4.22 5.41 12.90
CA LEU A 28 -5.01 6.55 13.32
C LEU A 28 -6.20 6.07 14.16
N ALA A 29 -6.61 6.88 15.14
CA ALA A 29 -7.82 6.60 15.89
C ALA A 29 -9.07 6.76 14.98
N PRO A 30 -10.18 6.05 15.25
CA PRO A 30 -11.37 6.08 14.38
C PRO A 30 -11.94 7.48 14.12
N GLY A 31 -11.78 8.43 15.05
CA GLY A 31 -12.23 9.82 14.90
C GLY A 31 -11.27 10.73 14.12
N GLU A 32 -10.09 10.25 13.73
CA GLU A 32 -9.06 11.03 13.02
C GLU A 32 -8.98 10.70 11.53
N LEU A 33 -9.68 9.66 11.09
CA LEU A 33 -9.76 9.25 9.70
C LEU A 33 -10.59 10.26 8.91
N LYS A 34 -9.90 11.16 8.21
CA LYS A 34 -10.52 12.12 7.27
C LYS A 34 -10.85 11.50 5.91
N ALA A 35 -10.36 10.30 5.63
CA ALA A 35 -10.50 9.61 4.35
C ALA A 35 -11.40 8.38 4.47
N VAL A 36 -11.96 7.93 3.34
CA VAL A 36 -12.86 6.78 3.28
C VAL A 36 -12.08 5.51 3.58
N TYR A 37 -12.25 4.96 4.79
CA TYR A 37 -11.61 3.73 5.23
C TYR A 37 -12.65 2.79 5.86
N PRO A 38 -12.62 1.46 5.57
CA PRO A 38 -13.60 0.54 6.13
C PRO A 38 -13.53 0.48 7.66
N THR A 39 -14.67 0.67 8.31
CA THR A 39 -14.79 0.57 9.77
C THR A 39 -15.02 -0.87 10.23
N THR A 40 -15.67 -1.69 9.39
CA THR A 40 -15.99 -3.10 9.67
C THR A 40 -14.77 -4.01 9.50
N ALA A 41 -14.72 -5.09 10.29
CA ALA A 41 -13.66 -6.09 10.19
C ALA A 41 -13.59 -6.74 8.79
N VAL A 42 -14.76 -7.02 8.19
CA VAL A 42 -14.86 -7.60 6.85
C VAL A 42 -14.30 -6.65 5.79
N GLY A 43 -14.64 -5.36 5.85
CA GLY A 43 -14.13 -4.39 4.88
C GLY A 43 -12.61 -4.22 4.97
N LYS A 44 -12.06 -4.26 6.19
CA LYS A 44 -10.60 -4.25 6.42
C LYS A 44 -9.93 -5.50 5.85
N LEU A 45 -10.55 -6.66 6.01
CA LEU A 45 -10.05 -7.93 5.46
C LEU A 45 -10.07 -7.92 3.93
N ILE A 46 -11.15 -7.44 3.30
CA ILE A 46 -11.24 -7.32 1.84
C ILE A 46 -10.14 -6.41 1.31
N LEU A 47 -9.90 -5.28 1.98
CA LEU A 47 -8.83 -4.35 1.58
C LEU A 47 -7.45 -5.00 1.69
N ASP A 48 -7.21 -5.78 2.75
CA ASP A 48 -5.96 -6.51 2.94
C ASP A 48 -5.76 -7.59 1.86
N LEU A 49 -6.78 -8.40 1.63
CA LEU A 49 -6.74 -9.43 0.60
C LEU A 49 -6.56 -8.85 -0.81
N SER A 50 -7.11 -7.65 -1.05
CA SER A 50 -6.97 -6.96 -2.34
C SER A 50 -5.51 -6.62 -2.63
N TRP A 51 -4.80 -5.98 -1.68
CA TRP A 51 -3.39 -5.64 -1.94
C TRP A 51 -2.51 -6.89 -2.00
N VAL A 52 -2.78 -7.91 -1.18
CA VAL A 52 -2.04 -9.18 -1.21
C VAL A 52 -2.24 -9.85 -2.57
N GLY A 53 -3.47 -9.90 -3.08
CA GLY A 53 -3.77 -10.48 -4.39
C GLY A 53 -3.07 -9.73 -5.52
N PHE A 54 -3.15 -8.40 -5.54
CA PHE A 54 -2.45 -7.59 -6.54
C PHE A 54 -0.93 -7.73 -6.46
N ALA A 55 -0.36 -7.76 -5.25
CA ALA A 55 1.07 -7.97 -5.05
C ALA A 55 1.51 -9.36 -5.53
N ALA A 56 0.77 -10.41 -5.17
CA ALA A 56 1.07 -11.78 -5.56
C ALA A 56 1.04 -11.96 -7.08
N VAL A 57 -0.01 -11.46 -7.75
CA VAL A 57 -0.12 -11.54 -9.21
C VAL A 57 0.95 -10.67 -9.88
N GLY A 58 1.17 -9.45 -9.39
CA GLY A 58 2.20 -8.55 -9.93
C GLY A 58 3.60 -9.15 -9.83
N LEU A 59 3.98 -9.67 -8.66
CA LEU A 59 5.26 -10.34 -8.44
C LEU A 59 5.38 -11.59 -9.30
N PHE A 60 4.35 -12.44 -9.32
CA PHE A 60 4.33 -13.63 -10.17
C PHE A 60 4.62 -13.29 -11.63
N LEU A 61 3.97 -12.25 -12.17
CA LEU A 61 4.22 -11.80 -13.54
C LEU A 61 5.66 -11.30 -13.74
N THR A 62 6.25 -10.60 -12.77
CA THR A 62 7.66 -10.18 -12.87
C THR A 62 8.64 -11.34 -12.84
N PHE A 63 8.44 -12.33 -11.95
CA PHE A 63 9.27 -13.54 -11.90
C PHE A 63 9.10 -14.41 -13.16
N ALA A 64 7.89 -14.47 -13.72
CA ALA A 64 7.61 -15.15 -14.98
C ALA A 64 8.27 -14.48 -16.19
N LEU A 65 8.63 -13.19 -16.10
CA LEU A 65 9.41 -12.49 -17.12
C LEU A 65 10.91 -12.74 -16.95
N SER A 66 11.45 -12.54 -15.75
CA SER A 66 12.82 -12.93 -15.40
C SER A 66 13.06 -12.89 -13.89
N LEU A 67 13.98 -13.74 -13.40
CA LEU A 67 14.37 -13.76 -11.99
C LEU A 67 14.94 -12.41 -11.50
N PRO A 68 15.85 -11.72 -12.23
CA PRO A 68 16.35 -10.41 -11.80
C PRO A 68 15.26 -9.34 -11.70
N LEU A 69 14.32 -9.31 -12.65
CA LEU A 69 13.18 -8.38 -12.60
C LEU A 69 12.27 -8.66 -11.40
N GLY A 70 12.01 -9.94 -11.07
CA GLY A 70 11.23 -10.33 -9.90
C GLY A 70 11.86 -9.89 -8.58
N VAL A 71 13.18 -10.10 -8.43
CA VAL A 71 13.93 -9.66 -7.25
C VAL A 71 13.90 -8.13 -7.14
N LEU A 72 14.21 -7.42 -8.23
CA LEU A 72 14.19 -5.96 -8.25
C LEU A 72 12.79 -5.40 -7.92
N ALA A 73 11.73 -5.97 -8.49
CA ALA A 73 10.36 -5.56 -8.23
C ALA A 73 9.96 -5.78 -6.77
N THR A 74 10.41 -6.88 -6.16
CA THR A 74 10.18 -7.17 -4.74
C THR A 74 10.86 -6.12 -3.85
N VAL A 75 12.14 -5.83 -4.11
CA VAL A 75 12.89 -4.80 -3.37
C VAL A 75 12.23 -3.43 -3.53
N MET A 76 11.89 -3.03 -4.76
CA MET A 76 11.23 -1.76 -5.04
C MET A 76 9.87 -1.66 -4.36
N TYR A 77 9.09 -2.74 -4.35
CA TYR A 77 7.78 -2.77 -3.70
C TYR A 77 7.90 -2.41 -2.21
N PHE A 78 8.88 -2.93 -1.48
CA PHE A 78 9.03 -2.61 -0.06
C PHE A 78 9.69 -1.25 0.21
N LEU A 79 10.60 -0.79 -0.67
CA LEU A 79 11.34 0.47 -0.47
C LEU A 79 10.60 1.72 -0.95
N LEU A 80 9.78 1.62 -2.01
CA LEU A 80 9.19 2.78 -2.70
C LEU A 80 7.70 2.97 -2.42
N GLN A 81 7.25 2.55 -1.24
CA GLN A 81 5.85 2.74 -0.83
C GLN A 81 5.49 4.24 -0.84
N PRO A 82 4.42 4.64 -1.55
CA PRO A 82 4.12 6.06 -1.78
C PRO A 82 3.68 6.74 -0.48
N PRO A 83 4.19 7.93 -0.11
CA PRO A 83 3.77 8.60 1.13
C PRO A 83 2.36 9.18 1.00
N LEU A 84 1.34 8.43 1.45
CA LEU A 84 -0.07 8.82 1.35
C LEU A 84 -0.57 9.73 2.48
N ALA A 85 0.34 10.29 3.28
CA ALA A 85 0.03 11.15 4.42
C ALA A 85 -0.87 12.34 4.04
N ARG A 86 -0.65 12.92 2.86
CA ARG A 86 -1.44 14.05 2.36
C ARG A 86 -2.90 13.68 2.13
N LEU A 87 -3.18 12.46 1.67
CA LEU A 87 -4.56 11.97 1.49
C LEU A 87 -5.30 11.84 2.82
N LEU A 88 -4.57 11.63 3.92
CA LEU A 88 -5.11 11.56 5.27
C LEU A 88 -5.20 12.94 5.94
N GLY A 89 -4.88 14.02 5.22
CA GLY A 89 -4.96 15.39 5.70
C GLY A 89 -3.75 15.89 6.49
N PHE A 90 -2.60 15.20 6.41
CA PHE A 90 -1.33 15.64 6.99
C PHE A 90 -0.49 16.41 5.97
N LYS A 91 0.38 17.32 6.43
CA LYS A 91 1.24 18.09 5.51
C LYS A 91 2.27 17.22 4.77
N GLY A 92 2.68 16.12 5.40
CA GLY A 92 3.61 15.14 4.85
C GLY A 92 3.80 13.93 5.78
N LEU A 93 4.69 13.02 5.38
CA LEU A 93 4.95 11.79 6.15
C LEU A 93 5.52 12.09 7.54
N THR A 94 6.42 13.07 7.67
CA THR A 94 7.00 13.46 8.95
C THR A 94 5.95 13.97 9.94
N ASP A 95 4.96 14.72 9.45
CA ASP A 95 3.85 15.25 10.26
C ASP A 95 2.97 14.11 10.78
N TYR A 96 2.66 13.15 9.90
CA TYR A 96 1.94 11.93 10.25
C TYR A 96 2.68 11.05 11.28
N VAL A 97 3.99 10.83 11.10
CA VAL A 97 4.80 10.04 12.06
C VAL A 97 4.85 10.72 13.42
N LYS A 98 5.12 12.03 13.46
CA LYS A 98 5.12 12.81 14.71
C LYS A 98 3.77 12.76 15.42
N HIS A 99 2.66 12.77 14.68
CA HIS A 99 1.32 12.64 15.24
C HIS A 99 1.12 11.29 15.93
N ILE A 100 1.50 10.18 15.28
CA ILE A 100 1.38 8.84 15.86
C ILE A 100 2.28 8.68 17.08
N ASP A 101 3.53 9.13 17.01
CA ASP A 101 4.50 8.94 18.10
C ASP A 101 4.10 9.72 19.36
N ARG A 102 3.49 10.91 19.21
CA ARG A 102 2.94 11.68 20.35
C ARG A 102 1.72 11.02 21.01
N LYS A 103 1.05 10.10 20.30
CA LYS A 103 -0.17 9.43 20.75
C LYS A 103 0.05 7.98 21.15
N LYS A 104 1.27 7.47 21.07
CA LYS A 104 1.63 6.21 21.73
C LYS A 104 1.64 6.46 23.25
N PRO A 105 0.93 5.63 24.03
CA PRO A 105 0.97 5.69 25.48
C PRO A 105 2.37 5.39 26.02
#